data_AF-A0A401Q5T5-F1
#
_entry.id   AF-A0A401Q5T5-F1
#
_cell.length_a   1.000
_cell.length_b   1.000
_cell.length_c   1.000
_cell.angle_alpha   90.00
_cell.angle_beta   90.00
_cell.angle_gamma   90.00
#
_symmetry.space_group_name_H-M   'P 1'
#
loop_
_entity.id
_entity.type
_entity.pdbx_description
1 polymer ?
#
loop_
_entity_poly.entity_id
_entity_poly.type
_entity_poly.pdbx_seq_one_letter_code
_entity_poly.pdbx_strand_id
1 'polypeptide(L)'
;MGCRGRNSLTQRPLTKRQSSTFLRQPRTMVEQLTMMCWSLLGILLPALVVAAPPPINKLALFPDKSAWCEAKNITQIVGHTGCESKSIQNRACLGQCFSYSVPNTFPQSTESLVHCDSCMPAQSMWEIVMLECPGNEKMPRVDKLVEKIVHCSCQACGKEHRQDSQLFNVIVNEEEASAPELVGSPQIVHHDEQVALKHGREEE
;
A
#
# COMPACT_ATOMS: atom_id res chain seq x y z
N MET A 1 -23.52 63.40 37.59
CA MET A 1 -22.99 64.76 37.84
C MET A 1 -21.61 64.64 38.45
N GLY A 2 -20.60 65.18 37.75
CA GLY A 2 -19.26 65.56 38.24
C GLY A 2 -18.30 64.43 38.64
N CYS A 3 -16.99 64.51 38.37
CA CYS A 3 -16.17 65.50 37.69
C CYS A 3 -14.74 64.94 37.53
N ARG A 4 -14.09 65.27 36.38
CA ARG A 4 -12.64 65.52 36.13
C ARG A 4 -11.61 64.51 36.69
N GLY A 5 -10.71 63.90 35.93
CA GLY A 5 -9.92 64.44 34.83
C GLY A 5 -8.56 64.95 35.33
N ARG A 6 -7.46 64.27 34.97
CA ARG A 6 -6.13 64.87 34.66
C ARG A 6 -5.11 63.81 34.23
N ASN A 7 -4.73 63.88 32.97
CA ASN A 7 -3.42 63.45 32.49
C ASN A 7 -2.38 64.50 32.91
N SER A 8 -1.18 64.05 33.32
CA SER A 8 0.03 64.85 33.22
C SER A 8 1.26 63.95 33.25
N LEU A 9 2.06 64.13 32.20
CA LEU A 9 3.43 63.66 31.99
C LEU A 9 4.30 63.77 33.25
N THR A 10 5.16 62.78 33.46
CA THR A 10 6.44 63.02 34.11
C THR A 10 7.52 62.16 33.46
N GLN A 11 8.37 62.83 32.68
CA GLN A 11 9.62 62.29 32.13
C GLN A 11 10.59 61.93 33.26
N ARG A 12 11.34 60.84 33.08
CA ARG A 12 12.63 60.60 33.76
C ARG A 12 13.64 59.97 32.79
N PRO A 13 14.94 60.16 33.04
CA PRO A 13 15.89 60.61 32.02
C PRO A 13 16.72 59.48 31.39
N LEU A 14 17.31 59.80 30.23
CA LEU A 14 18.42 59.06 29.62
C LEU A 14 19.56 58.88 30.64
N THR A 15 19.91 57.63 30.94
CA THR A 15 21.14 57.29 31.65
C THR A 15 22.01 56.37 30.77
N LYS A 16 23.15 56.95 30.40
CA LYS A 16 24.45 56.37 30.04
C LYS A 16 24.50 54.92 29.54
N ARG A 17 24.85 54.83 28.25
CA ARG A 17 25.64 53.77 27.61
C ARG A 17 26.76 53.27 28.55
N GLN A 18 26.62 52.06 29.07
CA GLN A 18 27.70 51.34 29.75
C GLN A 18 28.07 50.14 28.88
N SER A 19 29.21 50.26 28.18
CA SER A 19 29.86 49.14 27.51
C SER A 19 30.22 48.08 28.55
N SER A 20 29.44 47.01 28.61
CA SER A 20 29.87 45.77 29.22
C SER A 20 30.63 44.98 28.15
N THR A 21 31.94 45.13 28.14
CA THR A 21 32.86 44.17 27.52
C THR A 21 32.70 42.85 28.27
N PHE A 22 31.80 42.01 27.77
CA PHE A 22 31.61 40.64 28.25
C PHE A 22 32.89 39.86 27.96
N LEU A 23 33.73 39.68 28.98
CA LEU A 23 34.91 38.83 28.91
C LEU A 23 34.47 37.43 28.46
N ARG A 24 34.93 37.04 27.28
CA ARG A 24 34.69 35.71 26.70
C ARG A 24 35.51 34.70 27.50
N GLN A 25 34.89 34.16 28.54
CA GLN A 25 35.47 33.12 29.39
C GLN A 25 35.73 31.87 28.53
N PRO A 26 36.92 31.23 28.60
CA PRO A 26 37.19 30.04 27.83
C PRO A 26 36.33 28.90 28.37
N ARG A 27 35.38 28.43 27.54
CA ARG A 27 34.60 27.21 27.85
C ARG A 27 35.57 26.08 28.15
N THR A 28 35.44 25.47 29.32
CA THR A 28 36.29 24.34 29.70
C THR A 28 36.03 23.17 28.75
N MET A 29 37.07 22.39 28.42
CA MET A 29 36.97 21.26 27.50
C MET A 29 35.90 20.23 27.93
N VAL A 30 35.61 20.16 29.23
CA VAL A 30 34.55 19.34 29.83
C VAL A 30 33.16 19.80 29.41
N GLU A 31 32.88 21.10 29.43
CA GLU A 31 31.58 21.64 28.99
C GLU A 31 31.33 21.37 27.50
N GLN A 32 32.36 21.51 26.66
CA GLN A 32 32.29 21.20 25.24
C GLN A 32 31.97 19.71 25.00
N LEU A 33 32.63 18.81 25.73
CA LEU A 33 32.41 17.37 25.62
C LEU A 33 31.00 16.97 26.10
N THR A 34 30.50 17.60 27.17
CA THR A 34 29.13 17.38 27.64
C THR A 34 28.09 17.89 26.65
N MET A 35 28.30 19.06 26.04
CA MET A 35 27.40 19.59 25.02
C MET A 35 27.40 18.74 23.75
N MET A 36 28.56 18.24 23.31
CA MET A 36 28.65 17.32 22.19
C MET A 36 27.97 15.97 22.48
N CYS A 37 28.14 15.43 23.69
CA CYS A 37 27.53 14.17 24.08
C CYS A 37 26.00 14.28 24.18
N TRP A 38 25.46 15.40 24.71
CA TRP A 38 24.02 15.67 24.74
C TRP A 38 23.43 15.89 23.35
N SER A 39 24.20 16.49 22.44
CA SER A 39 23.78 16.67 21.04
C SER A 39 23.76 15.32 20.30
N LEU A 40 24.77 14.46 20.51
CA LEU A 40 24.82 13.11 19.95
C LEU A 40 23.71 12.22 20.52
N LEU A 41 23.44 12.27 21.83
CA LEU A 41 22.33 11.53 22.45
C LEU A 41 20.97 12.04 21.96
N GLY A 42 20.80 13.35 21.80
CA GLY A 42 19.57 13.98 21.33
C GLY A 42 19.26 13.72 19.85
N ILE A 43 20.26 13.37 19.04
CA ILE A 43 20.11 13.01 17.62
C ILE A 43 19.99 11.49 17.43
N LEU A 44 20.59 10.66 18.30
CA LEU A 44 20.48 9.20 18.23
C LEU A 44 19.17 8.64 18.82
N LEU A 45 18.61 9.27 19.87
CA LEU A 45 17.39 8.79 20.53
C LEU A 45 16.12 8.79 19.66
N PRO A 46 15.85 9.81 18.80
CA PRO A 46 14.59 9.87 18.06
C PRO A 46 14.45 8.79 16.97
N ALA A 47 15.56 8.22 16.50
CA ALA A 47 15.54 7.25 15.40
C ALA A 47 15.04 5.85 15.80
N LEU A 48 15.06 5.53 17.10
CA LEU A 48 14.65 4.21 17.61
C LEU A 48 13.14 4.05 17.84
N VAL A 49 12.35 5.13 17.75
CA VAL A 49 10.94 5.12 18.17
C VAL A 49 9.94 4.98 17.02
N VAL A 50 10.38 5.00 15.75
CA VAL A 50 9.48 4.78 14.61
C VAL A 50 9.36 3.28 14.33
N ALA A 51 8.75 2.54 15.26
CA ALA A 51 8.23 1.22 14.96
C ALA A 51 6.92 1.40 14.18
N ALA A 52 6.87 0.92 12.93
CA ALA A 52 5.63 0.92 12.15
C ALA A 52 4.52 0.19 12.94
N PRO A 53 3.29 0.71 12.96
CA PRO A 53 2.20 0.06 13.67
C PRO A 53 2.00 -1.36 13.13
N PRO A 54 1.86 -2.38 14.00
CA PRO A 54 1.62 -3.75 13.55
C PRO A 54 0.33 -3.80 12.72
N PRO A 55 0.24 -4.70 11.72
CA PRO A 55 -0.96 -4.85 10.92
C PRO A 55 -2.17 -5.09 11.84
N ILE A 56 -3.23 -4.28 11.64
CA ILE A 56 -4.44 -4.30 12.47
C ILE A 56 -5.18 -5.61 12.21
N ASN A 57 -4.86 -6.63 12.99
CA ASN A 57 -5.48 -7.95 12.91
C ASN A 57 -6.71 -8.08 13.82
N LYS A 58 -7.21 -6.98 14.40
CA LYS A 58 -8.34 -6.97 15.35
C LYS A 58 -9.28 -5.80 15.06
N LEU A 59 -10.58 -6.05 15.08
CA LEU A 59 -11.59 -4.99 14.97
C LEU A 59 -11.88 -4.40 16.34
N ALA A 60 -12.08 -3.08 16.40
CA ALA A 60 -12.55 -2.40 17.61
C ALA A 60 -13.91 -2.95 18.09
N LEU A 61 -14.78 -3.37 17.15
CA LEU A 61 -16.07 -3.99 17.47
C LEU A 61 -15.94 -5.41 18.01
N PHE A 62 -14.85 -6.13 17.69
CA PHE A 62 -14.64 -7.53 18.09
C PHE A 62 -13.17 -7.76 18.48
N PRO A 63 -12.73 -7.26 19.65
CA PRO A 63 -11.34 -7.35 20.08
C PRO A 63 -10.86 -8.79 20.37
N ASP A 64 -11.80 -9.71 20.57
CA ASP A 64 -11.56 -11.12 20.85
C ASP A 64 -11.38 -11.98 19.60
N LYS A 65 -11.70 -11.42 18.42
CA LYS A 65 -11.51 -12.08 17.14
C LYS A 65 -10.29 -11.49 16.45
N SER A 66 -9.50 -12.35 15.82
CA SER A 66 -8.34 -11.93 15.05
C SER A 66 -8.42 -12.44 13.61
N ALA A 67 -8.12 -11.56 12.66
CA ALA A 67 -7.87 -11.94 11.29
C ALA A 67 -6.43 -12.45 11.13
N TRP A 68 -6.24 -13.34 10.17
CA TRP A 68 -4.92 -13.81 9.78
C TRP A 68 -4.90 -14.08 8.27
N CYS A 69 -3.75 -13.88 7.64
CA CYS A 69 -3.54 -14.16 6.22
C CYS A 69 -2.08 -14.50 6.01
N GLU A 70 -1.83 -15.66 5.40
CA GLU A 70 -0.50 -16.24 5.27
C GLU A 70 -0.24 -16.73 3.84
N ALA A 71 1.01 -16.61 3.41
CA ALA A 71 1.50 -17.20 2.18
C ALA A 71 1.95 -18.63 2.46
N LYS A 72 1.23 -19.63 1.93
CA LYS A 72 1.52 -21.05 2.10
C LYS A 72 2.29 -21.59 0.91
N ASN A 73 3.38 -22.30 1.15
CA ASN A 73 4.17 -22.90 0.08
C ASN A 73 3.36 -23.97 -0.65
N ILE A 74 3.43 -23.94 -1.98
CA ILE A 74 2.83 -24.93 -2.87
C ILE A 74 3.85 -25.37 -3.91
N THR A 75 3.62 -26.55 -4.48
CA THR A 75 4.34 -27.01 -5.66
C THR A 75 3.42 -26.86 -6.86
N GLN A 76 3.80 -26.01 -7.82
CA GLN A 76 3.05 -25.74 -9.03
C GLN A 76 3.71 -26.44 -10.22
N ILE A 77 2.91 -27.11 -11.06
CA ILE A 77 3.39 -27.73 -12.30
C ILE A 77 3.18 -26.74 -13.44
N VAL A 78 4.27 -26.40 -14.12
CA VAL A 78 4.31 -25.52 -15.30
C VAL A 78 4.50 -26.41 -16.52
N GLY A 79 3.50 -26.47 -17.39
CA GLY A 79 3.52 -27.31 -18.59
C GLY A 79 3.22 -26.52 -19.85
N HIS A 80 3.72 -27.01 -20.99
CA HIS A 80 3.36 -26.56 -22.33
C HIS A 80 3.23 -27.79 -23.23
N THR A 81 2.28 -27.76 -24.17
CA THR A 81 2.05 -28.85 -25.11
C THR A 81 3.32 -29.16 -25.92
N GLY A 82 3.74 -30.43 -25.95
CA GLY A 82 4.95 -30.85 -26.64
C GLY A 82 6.26 -30.58 -25.89
N CYS A 83 6.18 -30.11 -24.64
CA CYS A 83 7.33 -29.85 -23.78
C CYS A 83 7.24 -30.64 -22.46
N GLU A 84 8.39 -30.91 -21.86
CA GLU A 84 8.49 -31.50 -20.53
C GLU A 84 8.05 -30.48 -19.48
N SER A 85 7.12 -30.89 -18.61
CA SER A 85 6.61 -30.03 -17.55
C SER A 85 7.62 -29.91 -16.40
N LYS A 86 7.74 -28.73 -15.80
CA LYS A 86 8.60 -28.48 -14.64
C LYS A 86 7.77 -28.19 -13.39
N SER A 87 8.23 -28.71 -12.27
CA SER A 87 7.64 -28.48 -10.95
C SER A 87 8.40 -27.36 -10.25
N ILE A 88 7.71 -26.27 -9.89
CA ILE A 88 8.31 -25.09 -9.24
C ILE A 88 7.71 -24.87 -7.85
N GLN A 89 8.47 -24.25 -6.95
CA GLN A 89 7.97 -23.82 -5.64
C GLN A 89 7.30 -22.46 -5.76
N ASN A 90 6.03 -22.34 -5.40
CA ASN A 90 5.29 -21.08 -5.36
C ASN A 90 4.59 -20.93 -4.00
N ARG A 91 3.78 -19.88 -3.84
CA ARG A 91 2.92 -19.71 -2.66
C ARG A 91 1.47 -19.52 -3.09
N ALA A 92 0.55 -19.85 -2.20
CA ALA A 92 -0.86 -19.53 -2.28
C ALA A 92 -1.27 -18.75 -1.03
N CYS A 93 -2.18 -17.79 -1.16
CA CYS A 93 -2.70 -17.05 -0.02
C CYS A 93 -3.82 -17.82 0.68
N LEU A 94 -3.72 -17.97 1.99
CA LEU A 94 -4.72 -18.61 2.83
C LEU A 94 -4.94 -17.77 4.10
N GLY A 95 -6.20 -17.50 4.44
CA GLY A 95 -6.51 -16.68 5.60
C GLY A 95 -7.99 -16.54 5.91
N GLN A 96 -8.27 -15.84 7.00
CA GLN A 96 -9.58 -15.39 7.43
C GLN A 96 -9.50 -13.89 7.72
N CYS A 97 -10.15 -13.10 6.88
CA CYS A 97 -10.17 -11.64 6.98
C CYS A 97 -11.56 -11.15 7.42
N PHE A 98 -11.63 -9.90 7.88
CA PHE A 98 -12.88 -9.35 8.38
C PHE A 98 -13.76 -8.78 7.26
N SER A 99 -15.06 -8.99 7.42
CA SER A 99 -16.08 -8.25 6.69
C SER A 99 -17.22 -7.90 7.64
N TYR A 100 -17.80 -6.71 7.48
CA TYR A 100 -18.96 -6.27 8.25
C TYR A 100 -19.77 -5.25 7.47
N SER A 101 -21.07 -5.20 7.76
CA SER A 101 -21.99 -4.16 7.29
C SER A 101 -22.73 -3.58 8.49
N VAL A 102 -22.85 -2.26 8.51
CA VAL A 102 -23.63 -1.55 9.53
C VAL A 102 -25.01 -1.27 8.95
N PRO A 103 -26.11 -1.70 9.60
CA PRO A 103 -27.46 -1.45 9.09
C PRO A 103 -27.77 0.06 9.10
N ASN A 104 -28.53 0.51 8.09
CA ASN A 104 -28.95 1.91 7.97
C ASN A 104 -30.08 2.25 8.96
N THR A 105 -30.07 3.47 9.49
CA THR A 105 -31.18 4.03 10.29
C THR A 105 -32.04 4.97 9.45
N PHE A 106 -33.31 5.16 9.84
CA PHE A 106 -34.16 6.20 9.28
C PHE A 106 -34.56 7.21 10.38
N PRO A 107 -34.40 8.53 10.17
CA PRO A 107 -33.76 9.16 9.01
C PRO A 107 -32.26 8.82 8.93
N GLN A 108 -31.71 8.78 7.71
CA GLN A 108 -30.33 8.36 7.48
C GLN A 108 -29.35 9.45 7.95
N SER A 109 -28.49 9.12 8.93
CA SER A 109 -27.50 10.05 9.47
C SER A 109 -26.10 9.90 8.85
N THR A 110 -25.81 8.75 8.23
CA THR A 110 -24.50 8.43 7.63
C THR A 110 -24.66 7.58 6.37
N GLU A 111 -23.65 7.59 5.50
CA GLU A 111 -23.55 6.66 4.37
C GLU A 111 -23.55 5.20 4.84
N SER A 112 -24.04 4.29 3.99
CA SER A 112 -24.03 2.84 4.24
C SER A 112 -22.59 2.35 4.37
N LEU A 113 -22.19 1.95 5.59
CA LEU A 113 -20.83 1.50 5.87
C LEU A 113 -20.72 -0.01 5.66
N VAL A 114 -20.03 -0.41 4.58
CA VAL A 114 -19.69 -1.81 4.28
C VAL A 114 -18.17 -1.92 4.19
N HIS A 115 -17.60 -2.84 4.97
CA HIS A 115 -16.18 -3.19 4.95
C HIS A 115 -16.01 -4.65 4.55
N CYS A 116 -15.07 -4.93 3.66
CA CYS A 116 -14.76 -6.28 3.21
C CYS A 116 -13.27 -6.39 2.95
N ASP A 117 -12.59 -7.29 3.66
CA ASP A 117 -11.25 -7.73 3.34
C ASP A 117 -11.21 -9.20 2.93
N SER A 118 -10.32 -9.54 1.99
CA SER A 118 -9.99 -10.91 1.59
C SER A 118 -8.48 -11.14 1.66
N CYS A 119 -8.06 -12.39 1.87
CA CYS A 119 -6.64 -12.75 1.92
C CYS A 119 -6.09 -12.87 0.50
N MET A 120 -5.33 -11.86 0.06
CA MET A 120 -4.87 -11.71 -1.33
C MET A 120 -3.35 -11.49 -1.39
N PRO A 121 -2.71 -11.72 -2.55
CA PRO A 121 -1.30 -11.40 -2.75
C PRO A 121 -1.03 -9.92 -2.46
N ALA A 122 -0.13 -9.65 -1.52
CA ALA A 122 0.32 -8.29 -1.16
C ALA A 122 1.58 -7.89 -1.94
N GLN A 123 2.35 -8.89 -2.37
CA GLN A 123 3.50 -8.72 -3.24
C GLN A 123 3.65 -9.98 -4.10
N SER A 124 3.78 -9.79 -5.40
CA SER A 124 4.18 -10.83 -6.34
C SER A 124 5.38 -10.38 -7.18
N MET A 125 5.98 -11.33 -7.87
CA MET A 125 7.02 -11.08 -8.87
C MET A 125 6.87 -12.05 -10.02
N TRP A 126 7.35 -11.69 -11.21
CA TRP A 126 7.34 -12.58 -12.36
C TRP A 126 8.63 -13.39 -12.44
N GLU A 127 8.51 -14.69 -12.64
CA GLU A 127 9.63 -15.61 -12.86
C GLU A 127 9.49 -16.29 -14.22
N ILE A 128 10.59 -16.36 -14.98
CA ILE A 128 10.64 -17.07 -16.25
C ILE A 128 11.02 -18.53 -15.99
N VAL A 129 10.16 -19.44 -16.43
CA VAL A 129 10.38 -20.89 -16.37
C VAL A 129 10.56 -21.41 -17.79
N MET A 130 11.81 -21.77 -18.12
CA MET A 130 12.15 -22.41 -19.39
C MET A 130 11.73 -23.88 -19.38
N LEU A 131 10.98 -24.33 -20.37
CA LEU A 131 10.58 -25.73 -20.58
C LEU A 131 11.32 -26.30 -21.80
N GLU A 132 11.73 -27.57 -21.72
CA GLU A 132 12.40 -28.27 -22.83
C GLU A 132 11.38 -29.02 -23.70
N CYS A 133 11.53 -28.96 -25.02
CA CYS A 133 10.58 -29.46 -26.00
C CYS A 133 11.28 -30.40 -27.00
N PRO A 134 11.65 -31.64 -26.58
CA PRO A 134 12.48 -32.54 -27.38
C PRO A 134 11.85 -32.99 -28.71
N GLY A 135 10.55 -32.81 -28.90
CA GLY A 135 9.83 -33.16 -30.14
C GLY A 135 9.73 -32.03 -31.17
N ASN A 136 10.30 -30.85 -30.91
CA ASN A 136 10.19 -29.69 -31.78
C ASN A 136 11.56 -29.14 -32.17
N GLU A 137 12.02 -29.45 -33.38
CA GLU A 137 13.34 -29.03 -33.89
C GLU A 137 13.45 -27.51 -34.07
N LYS A 138 12.34 -26.82 -34.40
CA LYS A 138 12.34 -25.37 -34.61
C LYS A 138 12.30 -24.59 -33.31
N MET A 139 11.59 -25.12 -32.31
CA MET A 139 11.41 -24.52 -31.00
C MET A 139 11.70 -25.56 -29.91
N PRO A 140 12.99 -25.83 -29.63
CA PRO A 140 13.39 -26.85 -28.66
C PRO A 140 13.16 -26.43 -27.21
N ARG A 141 12.81 -25.16 -26.96
CA ARG A 141 12.58 -24.60 -25.62
C ARG A 141 11.48 -23.55 -25.66
N VAL A 142 10.69 -23.46 -24.59
CA VAL A 142 9.62 -22.46 -24.44
C VAL A 142 9.71 -21.83 -23.06
N ASP A 143 9.75 -20.50 -23.02
CA ASP A 143 9.72 -19.73 -21.78
C ASP A 143 8.29 -19.44 -21.36
N LYS A 144 7.98 -19.68 -20.09
CA LYS A 144 6.71 -19.30 -19.47
C LYS A 144 6.95 -18.32 -18.35
N LEU A 145 6.22 -17.21 -18.38
CA LEU A 145 6.10 -16.35 -17.21
C LEU A 145 5.14 -16.96 -16.19
N VAL A 146 5.60 -17.01 -14.95
CA VAL A 146 4.80 -17.47 -13.82
C VAL A 146 4.81 -16.39 -12.75
N GLU A 147 3.62 -16.02 -12.26
CA GLU A 147 3.49 -15.11 -11.13
C GLU A 147 3.85 -15.86 -9.83
N LYS A 148 4.82 -15.32 -9.10
CA LYS A 148 5.31 -15.83 -7.83
C LYS A 148 4.81 -14.97 -6.70
N ILE A 149 3.99 -15.56 -5.83
CA ILE A 149 3.48 -14.88 -4.64
C ILE A 149 4.59 -14.85 -3.58
N VAL A 150 4.95 -13.64 -3.13
CA VAL A 150 5.95 -13.42 -2.07
C VAL A 150 5.24 -13.26 -0.73
N HIS A 151 4.30 -12.32 -0.64
CA HIS A 151 3.58 -12.03 0.60
C HIS A 151 2.07 -11.99 0.36
N CYS A 152 1.31 -12.28 1.42
CA CYS A 152 -0.14 -12.19 1.44
C CYS A 152 -0.57 -11.30 2.60
N SER A 153 -1.67 -10.56 2.44
CA SER A 153 -2.29 -9.80 3.52
C SER A 153 -3.80 -9.68 3.32
N CYS A 154 -4.53 -9.37 4.39
CA CYS A 154 -5.92 -8.97 4.27
C CYS A 154 -5.98 -7.61 3.56
N GLN A 155 -6.75 -7.53 2.48
CA GLN A 155 -6.89 -6.34 1.65
C GLN A 155 -8.34 -6.19 1.22
N ALA A 156 -8.76 -4.94 0.96
CA ALA A 156 -10.13 -4.70 0.54
C ALA A 156 -10.53 -5.55 -0.68
N CYS A 157 -11.68 -6.19 -0.59
CA CYS A 157 -12.23 -7.04 -1.64
C CYS A 157 -12.35 -6.25 -2.97
N GLY A 158 -12.09 -6.91 -4.11
CA GLY A 158 -12.22 -6.30 -5.44
C GLY A 158 -11.04 -5.39 -5.86
N LYS A 159 -9.98 -5.28 -5.06
CA LYS A 159 -8.72 -4.69 -5.52
C LYS A 159 -8.08 -5.59 -6.57
N GLU A 160 -8.17 -5.21 -7.85
CA GLU A 160 -7.44 -5.86 -8.93
C GLU A 160 -5.93 -5.55 -8.80
N HIS A 161 -5.07 -6.57 -8.90
CA HIS A 161 -3.61 -6.45 -8.87
C HIS A 161 -3.08 -5.86 -10.20
N ARG A 162 -3.50 -4.64 -10.50
CA ARG A 162 -3.29 -3.99 -11.79
C ARG A 162 -1.94 -3.28 -11.91
N GLN A 163 -1.16 -3.18 -10.83
CA GLN A 163 0.05 -2.35 -10.78
C GLN A 163 1.26 -3.00 -11.47
N ASP A 164 1.42 -4.33 -11.43
CA ASP A 164 2.53 -5.00 -12.12
C ASP A 164 2.14 -5.52 -13.52
N SER A 165 0.87 -5.87 -13.74
CA SER A 165 0.38 -6.34 -15.04
C SER A 165 0.35 -5.24 -16.12
N GLN A 166 0.14 -3.98 -15.73
CA GLN A 166 0.19 -2.85 -16.67
C GLN A 166 1.62 -2.49 -17.07
N LEU A 167 2.60 -2.59 -16.17
CA LEU A 167 4.01 -2.42 -16.50
C LEU A 167 4.51 -3.54 -17.43
N PHE A 168 4.08 -4.78 -17.19
CA PHE A 168 4.44 -5.90 -18.05
C PHE A 168 3.84 -5.80 -19.47
N ASN A 169 2.58 -5.39 -19.59
CA ASN A 169 1.97 -5.15 -20.91
C ASN A 169 2.67 -4.04 -21.70
N VAL A 170 3.31 -3.08 -21.04
CA VAL A 170 4.10 -2.04 -21.72
C VAL A 170 5.45 -2.59 -22.21
N ILE A 171 6.13 -3.41 -21.41
CA ILE A 171 7.47 -3.95 -21.73
C ILE A 171 7.40 -4.99 -22.87
N VAL A 172 6.37 -5.83 -22.90
CA VAL A 172 6.19 -6.83 -23.99
C VAL A 172 5.84 -6.16 -25.33
N ASN A 173 5.22 -4.98 -25.30
CA ASN A 173 4.84 -4.25 -26.51
C ASN A 173 6.01 -3.48 -27.16
N GLU A 174 7.14 -3.27 -26.47
CA GLU A 174 8.30 -2.54 -27.03
C GLU A 174 9.14 -3.38 -27.99
N GLU A 175 9.01 -4.72 -27.99
CA GLU A 175 9.84 -5.61 -28.81
C GLU A 175 9.22 -5.97 -30.19
N GLU A 176 7.94 -5.66 -30.42
CA GLU A 176 7.21 -6.00 -31.68
C GLU A 176 6.88 -4.82 -32.60
N ALA A 177 7.44 -3.62 -32.36
CA ALA A 177 7.16 -2.45 -33.19
C ALA A 177 8.22 -2.23 -34.29
N SER A 178 8.25 -3.11 -35.30
CA SER A 178 8.89 -2.80 -36.59
C SER A 178 7.91 -2.93 -37.77
N ALA A 179 7.54 -1.75 -38.27
CA ALA A 179 6.99 -1.40 -39.57
C ALA A 179 5.50 -1.69 -39.88
N PRO A 180 4.84 -0.80 -40.66
CA PRO A 180 3.41 -0.52 -40.54
C PRO A 180 2.60 -1.03 -41.74
N GLU A 181 1.38 -1.51 -41.50
CA GLU A 181 0.33 -1.48 -42.53
C GLU A 181 -1.04 -1.10 -41.94
N LEU A 182 -1.79 -0.46 -42.83
CA LEU A 182 -2.91 0.43 -42.62
C LEU A 182 -4.23 -0.36 -42.50
N VAL A 183 -5.23 0.27 -41.87
CA VAL A 183 -6.69 0.06 -41.99
C VAL A 183 -7.39 -0.80 -40.92
N GLY A 184 -8.29 -0.14 -40.17
CA GLY A 184 -9.62 -0.69 -39.86
C GLY A 184 -9.98 -0.80 -38.37
N SER A 185 -10.61 0.24 -37.81
CA SER A 185 -11.35 0.14 -36.54
C SER A 185 -12.45 -0.91 -36.58
N PRO A 186 -12.76 -1.54 -35.44
CA PRO A 186 -14.16 -1.77 -35.10
C PRO A 186 -14.52 -1.27 -33.68
N GLN A 187 -15.75 -0.77 -33.60
CA GLN A 187 -16.39 -0.25 -32.40
C GLN A 187 -16.66 -1.35 -31.36
N ILE A 188 -16.50 -0.99 -30.09
CA ILE A 188 -16.92 -1.80 -28.93
C ILE A 188 -18.39 -1.45 -28.63
N VAL A 189 -19.29 -2.42 -28.85
CA VAL A 189 -20.67 -2.39 -28.37
C VAL A 189 -20.68 -3.03 -26.97
N HIS A 190 -21.05 -2.25 -25.95
CA HIS A 190 -21.36 -2.78 -24.62
C HIS A 190 -22.68 -3.55 -24.67
N HIS A 191 -22.66 -4.82 -24.27
CA HIS A 191 -23.87 -5.59 -23.98
C HIS A 191 -23.97 -5.78 -22.47
N ASP A 192 -24.85 -5.00 -21.82
CA ASP A 192 -25.32 -5.26 -20.47
C ASP A 192 -26.35 -6.41 -20.53
N GLU A 193 -26.09 -7.49 -19.81
CA GLU A 193 -27.04 -8.59 -19.65
C GLU A 193 -27.74 -8.45 -18.29
N GLN A 194 -28.95 -7.89 -18.31
CA GLN A 194 -29.91 -8.01 -17.20
C GLN A 194 -30.87 -9.16 -17.50
N VAL A 195 -30.66 -10.30 -16.85
CA VAL A 195 -31.66 -11.39 -16.83
C VAL A 195 -32.71 -11.05 -15.77
N ALA A 196 -33.86 -10.56 -16.22
CA ALA A 196 -35.10 -10.54 -15.46
C ALA A 196 -35.75 -11.93 -15.54
N LEU A 197 -35.93 -12.59 -14.39
CA LEU A 197 -36.78 -13.77 -14.25
C LEU A 197 -38.04 -13.38 -13.48
N LYS A 198 -39.15 -13.23 -14.22
CA LYS A 198 -40.52 -13.19 -13.70
C LYS A 198 -41.45 -14.01 -14.61
N HIS A 199 -41.98 -15.10 -14.06
CA HIS A 199 -43.25 -15.73 -14.44
C HIS A 199 -43.72 -16.48 -13.17
N GLY A 200 -44.85 -16.20 -12.52
CA GLY A 200 -46.22 -16.25 -13.03
C GLY A 200 -46.70 -17.71 -13.01
N ARG A 201 -47.11 -18.25 -11.84
CA ARG A 201 -48.50 -18.43 -11.34
C ARG A 201 -49.29 -19.53 -12.05
N GLU A 202 -49.80 -20.48 -11.25
CA GLU A 202 -50.97 -21.40 -11.35
C GLU A 202 -50.58 -22.69 -10.58
N GLU A 203 -51.34 -23.37 -9.72
CA GLU A 203 -52.70 -23.32 -9.16
C GLU A 203 -52.69 -24.22 -7.89
N GLU A 204 -53.77 -24.13 -7.08
CA GLU A 204 -54.14 -24.90 -5.86
C GLU A 204 -53.67 -24.38 -4.49
#